data_AF-A0A1U9JTE3-F1
#
_entry.id   AF-A0A1U9JTE3-F1
#
_cell.length_a   1.000
_cell.length_b   1.000
_cell.length_c   1.000
_cell.angle_alpha   90.00
_cell.angle_beta   90.00
_cell.angle_gamma   90.00
#
_symmetry.space_group_name_H-M   'P 1'
#
loop_
_entity.id
_entity.type
_entity.pdbx_description
1 polymer ?
#
loop_
_entity_poly.entity_id
_entity_poly.type
_entity_poly.pdbx_seq_one_letter_code
_entity_poly.pdbx_strand_id
1 'polypeptide(L)'
;MITTLTNWLHEVFVANLNWWTLLGAIAQISFTMRFVVQWLASERAKKSVVPVAFWFFSLIGGGLLFIYSLYIKDPVFILGQGVGLLIYIRNLWLIYREWKSRKANQGT
;
A
#
# COMPACT_ATOMS: atom_id res chain seq x y z
N MET A 1 21.36 13.01 -28.17
CA MET A 1 20.35 11.98 -27.81
C MET A 1 20.76 11.21 -26.56
N ILE A 2 21.94 10.57 -26.50
CA ILE A 2 22.43 9.88 -25.29
C ILE A 2 22.63 10.86 -24.12
N THR A 3 23.25 12.02 -24.37
CA THR A 3 23.45 13.07 -23.36
C THR A 3 22.15 13.61 -22.76
N THR A 4 21.10 13.73 -23.57
CA THR A 4 19.76 14.15 -23.13
C THR A 4 19.13 13.12 -22.19
N LEU A 5 19.25 11.83 -22.50
CA LEU A 5 18.74 10.75 -21.67
C LEU A 5 19.50 10.66 -20.34
N THR A 6 20.82 10.76 -20.37
CA THR A 6 21.65 10.71 -19.16
C THR A 6 21.35 11.89 -18.23
N ASN A 7 21.17 13.10 -18.77
CA ASN A 7 20.81 14.27 -17.97
C ASN A 7 19.41 14.10 -17.34
N TRP A 8 18.43 13.61 -18.09
CA TRP A 8 17.09 13.33 -17.57
C TRP A 8 17.12 12.29 -16.45
N LEU A 9 17.87 11.20 -16.62
CA LEU A 9 18.04 10.18 -15.57
C LEU A 9 18.69 10.77 -14.32
N HIS A 10 19.72 11.60 -14.48
CA HIS A 10 20.37 12.26 -13.36
C HIS A 10 19.42 13.22 -12.63
N GLU A 11 18.60 13.97 -13.36
CA GLU A 11 17.60 14.85 -12.73
C GLU A 11 16.57 14.04 -11.94
N VAL A 12 15.97 13.01 -12.55
CA VAL A 12 14.90 12.22 -11.94
C VAL A 12 15.40 11.42 -10.74
N PHE A 13 16.55 10.74 -10.87
CA PHE A 13 17.02 9.81 -9.85
C PHE A 13 18.03 10.39 -8.88
N VAL A 14 18.79 11.42 -9.25
CA VAL A 14 19.88 11.94 -8.41
C VAL A 14 19.55 13.33 -7.88
N ALA A 15 19.13 14.26 -8.73
CA ALA A 15 18.85 15.63 -8.31
C ALA A 15 17.59 15.74 -7.41
N ASN A 16 16.60 14.88 -7.64
CA ASN A 16 15.36 14.85 -6.86
C ASN A 16 15.39 13.88 -5.66
N LEU A 17 16.54 13.25 -5.36
CA LEU A 17 16.69 12.41 -4.16
C LEU A 17 16.73 13.29 -2.91
N ASN A 18 15.60 13.36 -2.22
CA ASN A 18 15.47 14.04 -0.95
C ASN A 18 14.74 13.12 0.06
N TRP A 19 14.60 13.60 1.30
CA TRP A 19 13.95 12.84 2.37
C TRP A 19 12.49 12.44 2.03
N TRP A 20 11.77 13.30 1.29
CA TRP A 20 10.39 13.03 0.89
C TRP A 20 10.32 11.97 -0.22
N THR A 21 11.24 12.00 -1.19
CA THR A 21 11.37 10.98 -2.22
C THR A 21 11.71 9.62 -1.59
N LEU A 22 12.55 9.59 -0.55
CA LEU A 22 12.83 8.37 0.21
C LEU A 22 11.59 7.85 0.94
N LEU A 23 10.82 8.74 1.57
CA LEU A 23 9.53 8.38 2.19
C LEU A 23 8.57 7.80 1.16
N GLY A 24 8.43 8.44 -0.01
CA GLY A 24 7.63 7.94 -1.12
C GLY A 24 8.07 6.56 -1.60
N ALA A 25 9.38 6.31 -1.69
CA ALA A 25 9.93 5.01 -2.04
C ALA A 25 9.61 3.93 -0.99
N ILE A 26 9.79 4.24 0.31
CA ILE A 26 9.44 3.33 1.41
C ILE A 26 7.93 3.04 1.42
N ALA A 27 7.11 4.07 1.20
CA ALA A 27 5.67 3.95 1.09
C ALA A 27 5.28 3.03 -0.06
N GLN A 28 5.89 3.21 -1.23
CA GLN A 28 5.67 2.39 -2.42
C GLN A 28 6.11 0.94 -2.21
N ILE A 29 7.27 0.69 -1.59
CA ILE A 29 7.74 -0.67 -1.27
C ILE A 29 6.77 -1.35 -0.30
N SER A 30 6.38 -0.64 0.76
CA SER A 30 5.42 -1.14 1.76
C SER A 30 4.07 -1.47 1.12
N PHE A 31 3.61 -0.62 0.19
CA PHE A 31 2.38 -0.83 -0.54
C PHE A 31 2.47 -2.02 -1.50
N THR A 32 3.58 -2.18 -2.22
CA THR A 32 3.81 -3.33 -3.12
C THR A 32 3.95 -4.64 -2.36
N MET A 33 4.47 -4.63 -1.13
CA MET A 33 4.63 -5.81 -0.28
C MET A 33 3.31 -6.57 -0.08
N ARG A 34 2.16 -5.90 -0.17
CA ARG A 34 0.84 -6.54 -0.12
C ARG A 34 0.69 -7.66 -1.15
N PHE A 35 1.20 -7.47 -2.38
CA PHE A 35 1.10 -8.45 -3.45
C PHE A 35 2.04 -9.62 -3.20
N VAL A 36 3.24 -9.36 -2.66
CA VAL A 36 4.18 -10.40 -2.25
C VAL A 36 3.56 -11.29 -1.17
N VAL A 37 2.95 -10.68 -0.15
CA VAL A 37 2.30 -11.41 0.95
C VAL A 37 1.07 -12.19 0.46
N GLN A 38 0.28 -11.60 -0.44
CA GLN A 38 -0.87 -12.28 -1.05
C GLN A 38 -0.45 -13.45 -1.92
N TRP A 39 0.59 -13.28 -2.73
CA TRP A 39 1.15 -14.33 -3.56
C TRP A 39 1.66 -15.48 -2.71
N LEU A 40 2.51 -15.20 -1.71
CA LEU A 40 3.03 -16.22 -0.81
C LEU A 40 1.93 -16.96 -0.05
N ALA A 41 0.88 -16.26 0.40
CA ALA A 41 -0.27 -16.89 1.05
C ALA A 41 -1.07 -17.77 0.08
N SER A 42 -1.21 -17.35 -1.18
CA SER A 42 -1.95 -18.10 -2.20
C SER A 42 -1.22 -19.35 -2.66
N GLU A 43 0.10 -19.28 -2.82
CA GLU A 43 0.93 -20.45 -3.13
C GLU A 43 0.84 -21.50 -2.02
N ARG A 44 0.95 -21.07 -0.76
CA ARG A 44 0.81 -21.97 0.40
C ARG A 44 -0.57 -22.60 0.48
N ALA A 45 -1.62 -21.86 0.10
CA ALA A 45 -3.00 -22.34 0.16
C ALA A 45 -3.47 -23.07 -1.12
N LYS A 46 -2.69 -23.02 -2.21
CA LYS A 46 -3.07 -23.47 -3.58
C LYS A 46 -4.42 -22.91 -4.06
N LYS A 47 -4.78 -21.71 -3.58
CA LYS A 47 -6.05 -21.03 -3.85
C LYS A 47 -5.80 -19.53 -3.87
N SER A 48 -6.58 -18.79 -4.66
CA SER A 48 -6.55 -17.33 -4.63
C SER A 48 -7.13 -16.84 -3.30
N VAL A 49 -6.26 -16.50 -2.35
CA VAL A 49 -6.65 -16.02 -1.02
C VAL A 49 -6.05 -14.66 -0.75
N VAL A 50 -6.82 -13.78 -0.10
CA VAL A 50 -6.37 -12.46 0.34
C VAL A 50 -6.15 -12.52 1.85
N PRO A 51 -4.89 -12.58 2.34
CA PRO A 51 -4.61 -12.66 3.77
C PRO A 51 -4.96 -11.34 4.47
N VAL A 52 -5.28 -11.38 5.77
CA VAL A 52 -5.56 -10.15 6.56
C VAL A 52 -4.39 -9.17 6.50
N ALA A 53 -3.16 -9.68 6.45
CA ALA A 53 -1.95 -8.89 6.29
C ALA A 53 -1.97 -8.00 5.03
N PHE A 54 -2.62 -8.43 3.94
CA PHE A 54 -2.80 -7.63 2.73
C PHE A 54 -3.46 -6.28 3.02
N TRP A 55 -4.50 -6.30 3.87
CA TRP A 55 -5.24 -5.09 4.23
C TRP A 55 -4.43 -4.18 5.15
N PHE A 56 -3.64 -4.75 6.07
CA PHE A 56 -2.72 -3.97 6.91
C PHE A 56 -1.61 -3.29 6.11
N PHE A 57 -0.94 -4.02 5.20
CA PHE A 57 0.06 -3.43 4.30
C PHE A 57 -0.54 -2.35 3.39
N SER A 58 -1.78 -2.55 2.93
CA SER A 58 -2.50 -1.55 2.13
C SER A 58 -2.82 -0.28 2.94
N LEU A 59 -3.22 -0.43 4.20
CA LEU A 59 -3.48 0.71 5.09
C LEU A 59 -2.21 1.50 5.41
N ILE A 60 -1.11 0.81 5.75
CA ILE A 60 0.16 1.47 6.09
C ILE A 60 0.78 2.10 4.84
N GLY A 61 0.96 1.32 3.78
CA GLY A 61 1.56 1.80 2.52
C GLY A 61 0.71 2.88 1.87
N GLY A 62 -0.61 2.70 1.82
CA GLY A 62 -1.55 3.70 1.29
C GLY A 62 -1.57 4.96 2.15
N GLY A 63 -1.43 4.85 3.47
CA GLY A 63 -1.38 5.99 4.39
C GLY A 63 -0.13 6.82 4.19
N LEU A 64 1.02 6.16 4.06
CA LEU A 64 2.28 6.81 3.74
C LEU A 64 2.25 7.46 2.34
N LEU A 65 1.69 6.77 1.33
CA LEU A 65 1.53 7.32 -0.02
C LEU A 65 0.55 8.49 -0.04
N PHE A 66 -0.49 8.47 0.79
CA PHE A 66 -1.41 9.59 0.95
C PHE A 66 -0.70 10.81 1.53
N ILE A 67 0.08 10.64 2.60
CA ILE A 67 0.92 11.72 3.18
C ILE A 67 1.90 12.26 2.13
N TYR A 68 2.57 11.37 1.40
CA TYR A 68 3.47 11.74 0.32
C TYR A 68 2.74 12.51 -0.80
N SER A 69 1.54 12.08 -1.19
CA SER A 69 0.74 12.73 -2.23
C SER A 69 0.29 14.14 -1.86
N LEU A 70 0.00 14.38 -0.58
CA LEU A 70 -0.28 15.72 -0.05
C LEU A 70 0.95 16.63 -0.16
N TYR A 71 2.15 16.08 0.09
CA TYR A 71 3.40 16.83 -0.04
C TYR A 71 3.68 17.25 -1.49
N ILE A 72 3.58 16.31 -2.45
CA ILE A 72 3.78 16.61 -3.88
C ILE A 72 2.58 17.33 -4.52
N LYS A 73 1.48 17.51 -3.78
CA LYS A 73 0.23 18.15 -4.21
C LYS A 73 -0.38 17.53 -5.47
N ASP A 74 -0.29 16.21 -5.59
CA ASP A 74 -0.88 15.48 -6.71
C ASP A 74 -2.33 15.09 -6.39
N PRO A 75 -3.34 15.74 -7.01
CA PRO A 75 -4.74 15.48 -6.70
C PRO A 75 -5.19 14.07 -7.09
N VAL A 76 -4.60 13.46 -8.11
CA VAL A 76 -4.97 12.11 -8.57
C VAL A 76 -4.51 11.08 -7.55
N PHE A 77 -3.28 11.21 -7.06
CA PHE A 77 -2.78 10.34 -6.00
C PHE A 77 -3.51 10.54 -4.67
N ILE A 78 -3.81 11.78 -4.29
CA ILE A 78 -4.57 12.10 -3.07
C ILE A 78 -5.94 11.41 -3.11
N LEU A 79 -6.70 11.58 -4.20
CA LEU A 79 -8.02 10.95 -4.33
C LEU A 79 -7.92 9.42 -4.37
N GLY A 80 -6.97 8.88 -5.13
CA GLY A 80 -6.77 7.44 -5.25
C GLY A 80 -6.43 6.77 -3.91
N GLN A 81 -5.46 7.32 -3.18
CA GLN A 81 -5.05 6.77 -1.88
C GLN A 81 -6.08 7.07 -0.79
N GLY A 82 -6.72 8.25 -0.81
CA GLY A 82 -7.78 8.61 0.14
C GLY A 82 -8.95 7.64 0.06
N VAL A 83 -9.47 7.38 -1.14
CA VAL A 83 -10.54 6.39 -1.35
C VAL A 83 -10.06 4.98 -0.98
N GLY A 84 -8.82 4.62 -1.35
CA GLY A 84 -8.20 3.35 -0.98
C GLY A 84 -8.21 3.11 0.54
N LEU A 85 -7.81 4.10 1.34
CA LEU A 85 -7.77 4.00 2.80
C LEU A 85 -9.13 3.70 3.40
N LEU A 86 -10.20 4.35 2.91
CA LEU A 86 -11.56 4.07 3.37
C LEU A 86 -11.95 2.61 3.12
N ILE A 87 -11.62 2.08 1.94
CA ILE A 87 -11.89 0.68 1.60
C ILE A 87 -11.11 -0.27 2.50
N TYR A 88 -9.82 0.01 2.76
CA TYR A 88 -8.96 -0.83 3.58
C TYR A 88 -9.45 -0.89 5.03
N ILE A 89 -9.82 0.25 5.61
CA ILE A 89 -10.39 0.35 6.96
C ILE A 89 -11.70 -0.42 7.03
N ARG A 90 -12.61 -0.22 6.06
CA ARG A 90 -13.90 -0.92 6.02
C ARG A 90 -13.72 -2.44 5.94
N ASN A 91 -12.77 -2.92 5.14
CA ASN A 91 -12.52 -4.36 5.02
C ASN A 91 -11.90 -4.96 6.28
N LEU A 92 -10.96 -4.27 6.93
CA LEU A 92 -10.43 -4.68 8.24
C LEU A 92 -11.53 -4.75 9.30
N TRP A 93 -12.43 -3.76 9.31
CA TRP A 93 -13.56 -3.75 10.24
C TRP A 93 -14.52 -4.94 10.03
N LEU A 94 -14.81 -5.29 8.77
CA LEU A 94 -15.64 -6.47 8.48
C LEU A 94 -14.99 -7.78 8.94
N ILE A 95 -13.69 -7.94 8.69
CA ILE A 95 -12.91 -9.11 9.14
C ILE A 95 -12.96 -9.21 10.67
N TYR A 96 -12.75 -8.09 11.36
CA TYR A 96 -12.81 -8.04 12.82
C TYR A 96 -14.20 -8.42 13.35
N ARG A 97 -15.27 -7.90 12.73
CA ARG A 97 -16.65 -8.22 13.11
C ARG A 97 -16.95 -9.70 12.92
N GLU A 98 -16.54 -10.29 11.80
CA GLU A 98 -16.73 -11.72 11.53
C GLU A 98 -16.00 -12.58 12.57
N TRP A 99 -14.75 -12.23 12.90
CA TRP A 99 -13.99 -12.92 13.95
C TRP A 99 -14.70 -12.87 15.31
N LYS A 100 -15.23 -11.71 15.69
CA LYS A 100 -16.01 -11.55 16.94
C LYS A 100 -17.27 -12.43 16.95
N SER A 101 -18.03 -12.46 15.85
CA SER A 101 -19.24 -13.29 15.75
C SER A 101 -18.93 -14.79 15.80
N ARG A 102 -17.87 -15.24 15.13
CA ARG A 102 -17.43 -16.64 15.18
C ARG A 102 -17.06 -17.07 16.59
N LYS A 103 -16.37 -16.20 17.34
CA LYS A 103 -15.98 -16.47 18.74
C LYS A 103 -17.20 -16.54 19.68
N ALA A 104 -18.22 -15.70 19.45
CA ALA A 104 -19.46 -15.74 20.22
C ALA A 104 -20.25 -17.04 20.01
N ASN A 105 -20.31 -17.53 18.77
CA ASN A 105 -21.04 -18.76 18.42
C ASN A 105 -20.32 -20.07 18.84
N GLN A 106 -19.03 -20.00 19.19
CA GLN A 106 -18.27 -21.17 19.70
C GLN A 106 -18.32 -21.30 21.23
N GLY A 107 -18.91 -20.31 21.93
CA GLY A 107 -19.04 -20.28 23.40
C GLY A 107 -20.42 -20.64 23.94
N THR A 108 -21.31 -21.19 23.11
CA THR A 108 -22.63 -21.77 23.45
C THR A 108 -22.65 -23.24 23.09
#